data_AF-A0A536NJ38-F1
#
_entry.id   AF-A0A536NJ38-F1
#
_cell.length_a   1.000
_cell.length_b   1.000
_cell.length_c   1.000
_cell.angle_alpha   90.00
_cell.angle_beta   90.00
_cell.angle_gamma   90.00
#
_symmetry.space_group_name_H-M   'P 1'
#
loop_
_entity.id
_entity.type
_entity.pdbx_description
1 polymer ?
#
loop_
_entity_poly.entity_id
_entity_poly.type
_entity_poly.pdbx_seq_one_letter_code
_entity_poly.pdbx_strand_id
1 'polypeptide(L)'
;MPRKGQVTTLCGQVLGDGSFEASEMPADCTNCIRRSRDQSRISSAFFEQEEGSELLRLSLEQARARRPAAKPGEKAPAAQAPRKPLLRVVPSPPAMPERVGELLTDGFRSSGQGVWTSQGGVIVRMAGKNRDQFDELVFDGSVIVRRDGAGVRVRAGDVEVRQSRDGFEVRLKR
;
A
#
# COMPACT_ATOMS: atom_id res chain seq x y z
N MET A 1 -5.25 -15.58 32.56
CA MET A 1 -5.67 -14.22 32.15
C MET A 1 -5.49 -13.26 33.30
N PRO A 2 -4.90 -12.07 33.08
CA PRO A 2 -4.84 -11.03 34.11
C PRO A 2 -6.27 -10.59 34.50
N ARG A 3 -6.53 -10.41 35.80
CA ARG A 3 -7.86 -10.06 36.35
C ARG A 3 -7.95 -8.62 36.90
N LYS A 4 -6.82 -7.92 36.98
CA LYS A 4 -6.71 -6.54 37.48
C LYS A 4 -5.58 -5.81 36.76
N GLY A 5 -5.71 -4.50 36.61
CA GLY A 5 -4.69 -3.64 36.00
C GLY A 5 -4.82 -3.51 34.50
N GLN A 6 -4.02 -2.62 33.92
CA GLN A 6 -4.01 -2.34 32.49
C GLN A 6 -3.54 -3.56 31.68
N VAL A 7 -4.30 -3.93 30.65
CA VAL A 7 -3.97 -5.08 29.80
C VAL A 7 -3.78 -4.60 28.36
N THR A 8 -2.62 -4.92 27.80
CA THR A 8 -2.39 -4.75 26.37
C THR A 8 -2.77 -6.05 25.67
N THR A 9 -3.79 -5.98 24.84
CA THR A 9 -4.25 -7.10 24.00
C THR A 9 -3.20 -7.48 22.98
N LEU A 10 -3.31 -8.71 22.44
CA LEU A 10 -2.40 -9.14 21.38
C LEU A 10 -2.41 -8.17 20.21
N CYS A 11 -3.53 -7.55 19.83
CA CYS A 11 -3.58 -6.58 18.73
C CYS A 11 -3.03 -5.17 19.03
N GLY A 12 -2.51 -4.92 20.24
CA GLY A 12 -1.93 -3.64 20.64
C GLY A 12 -2.95 -2.65 21.22
N GLN A 13 -4.21 -3.05 21.40
CA GLN A 13 -5.19 -2.24 22.12
C GLN A 13 -4.91 -2.32 23.61
N VAL A 14 -4.84 -1.16 24.24
CA VAL A 14 -4.70 -1.00 25.68
C VAL A 14 -6.09 -0.91 26.32
N LEU A 15 -6.39 -1.82 27.24
CA LEU A 15 -7.61 -1.84 28.03
C LEU A 15 -7.28 -1.35 29.44
N GLY A 16 -7.97 -0.30 29.87
CA GLY A 16 -7.87 0.24 31.23
C GLY A 16 -8.50 -0.69 32.27
N ASP A 17 -8.18 -0.46 33.54
CA ASP A 17 -8.72 -1.27 34.63
C ASP A 17 -10.27 -1.19 34.67
N GLY A 18 -10.93 -2.33 34.78
CA GLY A 18 -12.41 -2.42 34.72
C GLY A 18 -13.05 -2.27 33.33
N SER A 19 -12.26 -2.07 32.26
CA SER A 19 -12.78 -2.01 30.87
C SER A 19 -12.81 -3.37 30.15
N PHE A 20 -12.45 -4.44 30.86
CA PHE A 20 -12.41 -5.79 30.32
C PHE A 20 -12.81 -6.81 31.39
N GLU A 21 -13.33 -7.95 30.93
CA GLU A 21 -13.65 -9.10 31.77
C GLU A 21 -12.88 -10.32 31.23
N ALA A 22 -12.40 -11.17 32.14
CA ALA A 22 -11.72 -12.41 31.74
C ALA A 22 -12.76 -13.43 31.27
N SER A 23 -12.59 -13.95 30.06
CA SER A 23 -13.46 -14.98 29.48
C SER A 23 -12.65 -16.21 29.09
N GLU A 24 -13.21 -17.40 29.30
CA GLU A 24 -12.62 -18.66 28.83
C GLU A 24 -12.98 -18.96 27.37
N MET A 25 -13.78 -18.11 26.73
CA MET A 25 -14.12 -18.24 25.32
C MET A 25 -12.88 -18.05 24.43
N PRO A 26 -12.80 -18.78 23.30
CA PRO A 26 -11.73 -18.58 22.34
C PRO A 26 -11.76 -17.15 21.78
N ALA A 27 -10.59 -16.58 21.53
CA ALA A 27 -10.47 -15.25 20.94
C ALA A 27 -11.13 -15.21 19.55
N ASP A 28 -11.97 -14.20 19.31
CA ASP A 28 -12.71 -13.97 18.06
C ASP A 28 -12.08 -12.86 17.20
N CYS A 29 -11.29 -11.97 17.81
CA CYS A 29 -10.61 -10.91 17.11
C CYS A 29 -9.60 -11.47 16.07
N THR A 30 -9.85 -11.23 14.79
CA THR A 30 -9.02 -11.72 13.67
C THR A 30 -7.55 -11.31 13.81
N ASN A 31 -7.27 -10.09 14.30
CA ASN A 31 -5.89 -9.63 14.53
C ASN A 31 -5.22 -10.37 15.68
N CYS A 32 -5.94 -10.64 16.78
CA CYS A 32 -5.41 -11.43 17.90
C CYS A 32 -5.16 -12.88 17.50
N ILE A 33 -6.05 -13.50 16.71
CA ILE A 33 -5.88 -14.87 16.19
C ILE A 33 -4.67 -14.96 15.26
N ARG A 34 -4.44 -13.95 14.42
CA ARG A 34 -3.25 -13.90 13.55
C ARG A 34 -1.98 -13.75 14.38
N ARG A 35 -1.96 -12.83 15.36
CA ARG A 35 -0.80 -12.60 16.25
C ARG A 35 -0.50 -13.78 17.18
N SER A 36 -1.51 -14.54 17.59
CA SER A 36 -1.29 -15.74 18.40
C SER A 36 -0.60 -16.87 17.63
N ARG A 37 -0.71 -16.87 16.29
CA ARG A 37 -0.04 -17.83 15.41
C ARG A 37 1.31 -17.34 14.89
N ASP A 38 1.49 -16.03 14.75
CA ASP A 38 2.73 -15.42 14.27
C ASP A 38 2.88 -13.98 14.81
N GLN A 39 3.76 -13.78 15.79
CA GLN A 39 3.98 -12.47 16.43
C GLN A 39 4.67 -11.46 15.50
N SER A 40 5.35 -11.91 14.43
CA SER A 40 6.17 -11.07 13.56
C SER A 40 5.38 -10.37 12.43
N ARG A 41 4.11 -10.72 12.24
CA ARG A 41 3.35 -10.41 11.02
C ARG A 41 2.62 -9.06 10.98
N ILE A 42 2.88 -8.15 11.91
CA ILE A 42 2.32 -6.78 11.84
C ILE A 42 3.45 -5.78 11.71
N SER A 43 3.43 -5.03 10.61
CA SER A 43 4.38 -3.97 10.23
C SER A 43 4.62 -2.93 11.33
N SER A 44 3.69 -2.72 12.27
CA SER A 44 3.86 -1.77 13.38
C SER A 44 4.90 -2.20 14.42
N ALA A 45 5.12 -3.51 14.63
CA ALA A 45 6.14 -3.98 15.58
C ALA A 45 7.57 -3.71 15.09
N PHE A 46 7.78 -3.61 13.77
CA PHE A 46 9.06 -3.20 13.18
C PHE A 46 9.35 -1.70 13.34
N PHE A 47 8.32 -0.85 13.49
CA PHE A 47 8.51 0.59 13.72
C PHE A 47 8.77 0.97 15.19
N GLU A 48 8.41 0.10 16.13
CA GLU A 48 8.71 0.28 17.57
C GLU A 48 10.08 -0.31 17.96
N GLN A 49 10.73 -1.08 17.08
CA GLN A 49 12.12 -1.51 17.24
C GLN A 49 13.07 -0.44 16.69
N GLU A 50 14.25 -0.25 17.30
CA GLU A 50 15.18 0.87 17.02
C GLU A 50 15.44 1.11 15.53
N GLU A 51 15.48 0.04 14.73
CA GLU A 51 15.70 0.07 13.27
C GLU A 51 14.61 0.85 12.51
N GLY A 52 13.34 0.73 12.93
CA GLY A 52 12.23 1.46 12.31
C GLY A 52 12.23 2.96 12.63
N SER A 53 12.71 3.32 13.82
CA SER A 53 12.89 4.71 14.21
C SER A 53 14.05 5.38 13.44
N GLU A 54 15.13 4.63 13.16
CA GLU A 54 16.24 5.09 12.33
C GLU A 54 15.82 5.36 10.88
N LEU A 55 15.01 4.48 10.29
CA LEU A 55 14.50 4.67 8.93
C LEU A 55 13.60 5.91 8.81
N LEU A 56 12.76 6.17 9.83
CA LEU A 56 11.96 7.38 9.89
C LEU A 56 12.85 8.63 10.03
N ARG A 57 13.90 8.56 10.85
CA ARG A 57 14.85 9.66 11.04
C ARG A 57 15.62 9.97 9.76
N LEU A 58 16.15 8.96 9.07
CA LEU A 58 16.83 9.11 7.77
C LEU A 58 15.89 9.71 6.71
N SER A 59 14.62 9.29 6.70
CA SER A 59 13.61 9.84 5.78
C SER A 59 13.29 11.32 6.08
N LEU A 60 13.21 11.70 7.36
CA LEU A 60 12.99 13.09 7.79
C LEU A 60 14.20 13.99 7.50
N GLU A 61 15.42 13.47 7.63
CA GLU A 61 16.65 14.19 7.27
C GLU A 61 16.72 14.45 5.76
N GLN A 62 16.40 13.46 4.93
CA GLN A 62 16.28 13.65 3.48
C GLN A 62 15.17 14.65 3.10
N ALA A 63 14.03 14.64 3.81
CA ALA A 63 12.95 15.60 3.58
C ALA A 63 13.32 17.03 4.00
N ARG A 64 14.09 17.20 5.08
CA ARG A 64 14.62 18.50 5.52
C ARG A 64 15.64 19.08 4.54
N ALA A 65 16.53 18.25 3.99
CA ALA A 65 17.49 18.66 2.96
C ALA A 65 16.81 19.11 1.65
N ARG A 66 15.58 18.67 1.40
CA ARG A 66 14.77 19.03 0.21
C ARG A 66 13.90 20.27 0.40
N ARG A 67 13.81 20.85 1.59
CA ARG A 67 13.07 22.10 1.81
C ARG A 67 13.94 23.32 1.45
N PRO A 68 13.60 24.11 0.42
CA PRO A 68 14.20 25.43 0.25
C PRO A 68 13.74 26.35 1.39
N ALA A 69 14.69 27.04 2.02
CA ALA A 69 14.41 27.96 3.12
C ALA A 69 13.55 29.14 2.64
N ALA A 70 12.29 29.18 3.06
CA ALA A 70 11.51 30.41 3.01
C ALA A 70 11.95 31.30 4.18
N LYS A 71 12.65 32.40 3.89
CA LYS A 71 12.85 33.49 4.86
C LYS A 71 11.61 34.40 4.82
N PRO A 72 10.99 34.74 5.97
CA PRO A 72 9.89 35.69 5.99
C PRO A 72 10.42 37.12 6.07
N GLY A 73 10.09 37.93 5.05
CA GLY A 73 10.02 39.38 5.11
C GLY A 73 11.34 40.14 5.04
N GLU A 74 11.78 40.52 3.83
CA GLU A 74 12.47 41.80 3.64
C GLU A 74 12.29 42.28 2.20
N LYS A 75 11.93 43.57 2.07
CA LYS A 75 11.59 44.23 0.81
C LYS A 75 12.79 44.22 -0.15
N ALA A 76 12.50 44.06 -1.44
CA ALA A 76 13.47 44.26 -2.51
C ALA A 76 14.10 45.67 -2.44
N PRO A 77 15.31 45.84 -3.01
CA PRO A 77 15.31 46.48 -4.31
C PRO A 77 16.28 45.86 -5.34
N ALA A 78 16.01 46.26 -6.58
CA ALA A 78 16.59 45.88 -7.86
C ALA A 78 18.13 45.80 -7.91
N ALA A 79 18.63 44.79 -8.63
CA ALA A 79 19.66 44.98 -9.66
C ALA A 79 19.67 43.76 -10.59
N GLN A 80 19.53 44.03 -11.88
CA GLN A 80 19.49 43.06 -12.96
C GLN A 80 20.84 42.34 -13.08
N ALA A 81 20.81 41.02 -13.00
CA ALA A 81 21.73 40.17 -13.74
C ALA A 81 20.84 39.18 -14.52
N PRO A 82 20.99 39.03 -15.85
CA PRO A 82 20.23 38.05 -16.59
C PRO A 82 20.77 36.67 -16.21
N ARG A 83 20.26 36.12 -15.11
CA ARG A 83 20.42 34.71 -14.79
C ARG A 83 19.70 33.97 -15.91
N LYS A 84 20.46 33.50 -16.89
CA LYS A 84 20.00 32.47 -17.83
C LYS A 84 19.25 31.44 -17.00
N PRO A 85 17.95 31.19 -17.26
CA PRO A 85 17.23 30.18 -16.50
C PRO A 85 17.98 28.88 -16.71
N LEU A 86 18.62 28.39 -15.65
CA LEU A 86 19.05 27.01 -15.62
C LEU A 86 17.76 26.20 -15.65
N LEU A 87 17.35 25.82 -16.85
CA LEU A 87 16.37 24.79 -17.09
C LEU A 87 16.93 23.54 -16.42
N ARG A 88 16.59 23.37 -15.14
CA ARG A 88 16.74 22.09 -14.47
C ARG A 88 15.75 21.18 -15.18
N VAL A 89 16.23 20.51 -16.22
CA VAL A 89 15.54 19.39 -16.85
C VAL A 89 15.48 18.33 -15.78
N VAL A 90 14.41 18.35 -14.98
CA VAL A 90 14.04 17.21 -14.16
C VAL A 90 13.69 16.15 -15.19
N PRO A 91 14.42 15.02 -15.26
CA PRO A 91 14.01 13.93 -16.12
C PRO A 91 12.56 13.62 -15.78
N SER A 92 11.68 13.58 -16.78
CA SER A 92 10.33 13.09 -16.53
C SER A 92 10.46 11.72 -15.85
N PRO A 93 9.68 11.46 -14.78
CA PRO A 93 9.62 10.13 -14.21
C PRO A 93 9.41 9.13 -15.36
N PRO A 94 10.08 7.96 -15.34
CA PRO A 94 9.86 6.96 -16.36
C PRO A 94 8.36 6.72 -16.49
N ALA A 95 7.83 6.89 -17.69
CA ALA A 95 6.42 6.70 -17.94
C ALA A 95 6.04 5.29 -17.49
N MET A 96 5.02 5.20 -16.63
CA MET A 96 4.54 3.91 -16.17
C MET A 96 4.11 3.10 -17.41
N PRO A 97 4.60 1.85 -17.57
CA PRO A 97 4.28 1.08 -18.76
C PRO A 97 2.77 0.85 -18.82
N GLU A 98 2.15 1.04 -19.99
CA GLU A 98 0.71 0.85 -20.18
C GLU A 98 0.22 -0.57 -19.87
N ARG A 99 1.13 -1.55 -19.99
CA ARG A 99 0.88 -2.96 -19.74
C ARG A 99 2.09 -3.60 -19.04
N VAL A 100 1.81 -4.46 -18.08
CA VAL A 100 2.77 -5.33 -17.41
C VAL A 100 2.26 -6.76 -17.56
N GLY A 101 2.69 -7.41 -18.64
CA GLY A 101 2.22 -8.74 -19.05
C GLY A 101 0.69 -8.82 -19.12
N GLU A 102 0.11 -9.56 -18.20
CA GLU A 102 -1.33 -9.78 -18.09
C GLU A 102 -2.12 -8.59 -17.52
N LEU A 103 -1.45 -7.60 -16.90
CA LEU A 103 -2.08 -6.42 -16.31
C LEU A 103 -2.04 -5.19 -17.24
N LEU A 104 -3.18 -4.58 -17.49
CA LEU A 104 -3.29 -3.21 -17.99
C LEU A 104 -3.20 -2.24 -16.81
N THR A 105 -2.19 -1.38 -16.82
CA THR A 105 -1.84 -0.53 -15.66
C THR A 105 -2.63 0.76 -15.58
N ASP A 106 -3.43 1.08 -16.60
CA ASP A 106 -4.27 2.27 -16.67
C ASP A 106 -5.16 2.38 -15.42
N GLY A 107 -4.97 3.46 -14.66
CA GLY A 107 -5.67 3.75 -13.41
C GLY A 107 -5.28 2.92 -12.18
N PHE A 108 -4.37 1.94 -12.30
CA PHE A 108 -3.79 1.25 -11.15
C PHE A 108 -2.64 2.05 -10.53
N ARG A 109 -2.46 1.93 -9.22
CA ARG A 109 -1.28 2.44 -8.50
C ARG A 109 -0.35 1.29 -8.14
N SER A 110 0.91 1.38 -8.57
CA SER A 110 1.96 0.47 -8.10
C SER A 110 2.14 0.63 -6.58
N SER A 111 1.97 -0.46 -5.84
CA SER A 111 1.97 -0.49 -4.36
C SER A 111 3.11 -1.33 -3.79
N GLY A 112 4.01 -1.83 -4.65
CA GLY A 112 5.13 -2.68 -4.29
C GLY A 112 5.61 -3.50 -5.48
N GLN A 113 6.60 -4.36 -5.25
CA GLN A 113 7.16 -5.20 -6.31
C GLN A 113 6.12 -6.20 -6.83
N GLY A 114 5.55 -5.94 -8.01
CA GLY A 114 4.51 -6.77 -8.62
C GLY A 114 3.14 -6.63 -7.95
N VAL A 115 2.90 -5.59 -7.15
CA VAL A 115 1.61 -5.38 -6.48
C VAL A 115 0.98 -4.08 -6.97
N TRP A 116 -0.29 -4.17 -7.37
CA TRP A 116 -1.03 -3.08 -7.99
C TRP A 116 -2.36 -2.90 -7.29
N THR A 117 -2.75 -1.65 -7.03
CA THR A 117 -3.98 -1.34 -6.30
C THR A 117 -4.88 -0.44 -7.13
N SER A 118 -6.14 -0.81 -7.26
CA SER A 118 -7.16 0.00 -7.93
C SER A 118 -7.69 1.12 -7.03
N GLN A 119 -8.51 2.02 -7.57
CA GLN A 119 -9.17 3.04 -6.75
C GLN A 119 -10.27 2.44 -5.87
N GLY A 120 -10.92 1.37 -6.34
CA GLY A 120 -11.93 0.61 -5.60
C GLY A 120 -11.39 -0.31 -4.51
N GLY A 121 -10.08 -0.25 -4.20
CA GLY A 121 -9.47 -1.04 -3.13
C GLY A 121 -9.15 -2.48 -3.52
N VAL A 122 -9.14 -2.81 -4.81
CA VAL A 122 -8.73 -4.13 -5.31
C VAL A 122 -7.22 -4.20 -5.37
N ILE A 123 -6.64 -5.27 -4.81
CA ILE A 123 -5.20 -5.54 -4.87
C ILE A 123 -4.95 -6.67 -5.85
N VAL A 124 -4.10 -6.43 -6.84
CA VAL A 124 -3.66 -7.39 -7.84
C VAL A 124 -2.20 -7.71 -7.61
N ARG A 125 -1.87 -8.99 -7.49
CA ARG A 125 -0.49 -9.48 -7.36
C ARG A 125 -0.07 -10.18 -8.65
N MET A 126 1.10 -9.81 -9.12
CA MET A 126 1.75 -10.37 -10.30
C MET A 126 2.91 -11.25 -9.87
N ALA A 127 2.99 -12.46 -10.43
CA ALA A 127 4.06 -13.42 -10.29
C ALA A 127 4.91 -13.52 -11.56
N GLY A 128 5.76 -14.55 -11.63
CA GLY A 128 6.76 -14.70 -12.68
C GLY A 128 8.04 -13.94 -12.39
N LYS A 129 9.10 -14.27 -13.15
CA LYS A 129 10.44 -13.68 -13.00
C LYS A 129 10.42 -12.17 -13.24
N ASN A 130 9.55 -11.71 -14.14
CA ASN A 130 9.42 -10.30 -14.52
C ASN A 130 8.17 -9.63 -13.93
N ARG A 131 7.43 -10.30 -13.04
CA ARG A 131 6.16 -9.80 -12.48
C ARG A 131 5.11 -9.51 -13.56
N ASP A 132 5.03 -10.39 -14.55
CA ASP A 132 4.22 -10.28 -15.76
C ASP A 132 3.02 -11.23 -15.80
N GLN A 133 2.91 -12.17 -14.86
CA GLN A 133 1.81 -13.15 -14.80
C GLN A 133 0.85 -12.82 -13.66
N PHE A 134 -0.46 -12.86 -13.88
CA PHE A 134 -1.47 -12.71 -12.84
C PHE A 134 -1.43 -13.90 -11.88
N ASP A 135 -1.38 -13.62 -10.58
CA ASP A 135 -1.31 -14.64 -9.52
C ASP A 135 -2.56 -14.60 -8.64
N GLU A 136 -2.83 -13.43 -8.05
CA GLU A 136 -3.87 -13.28 -7.04
C GLU A 136 -4.59 -11.92 -7.18
N LEU A 137 -5.89 -11.93 -6.88
CA LEU A 137 -6.69 -10.73 -6.67
C LEU A 137 -7.32 -10.80 -5.27
N VAL A 138 -7.09 -9.76 -4.47
CA VAL A 138 -7.69 -9.60 -3.14
C VAL A 138 -8.63 -8.40 -3.17
N PHE A 139 -9.87 -8.62 -2.76
CA PHE A 139 -10.89 -7.60 -2.68
C PHE A 139 -11.84 -7.91 -1.53
N ASP A 140 -12.08 -6.92 -0.68
CA ASP A 140 -13.08 -7.01 0.38
C ASP A 140 -14.44 -6.56 -0.19
N GLY A 141 -15.20 -7.52 -0.69
CA GLY A 141 -16.52 -7.29 -1.26
C GLY A 141 -17.02 -8.44 -2.11
N SER A 142 -18.15 -8.20 -2.79
CA SER A 142 -18.75 -9.22 -3.65
C SER A 142 -17.95 -9.41 -4.94
N VAL A 143 -17.66 -10.67 -5.26
CA VAL A 143 -17.06 -11.06 -6.53
C VAL A 143 -18.14 -11.62 -7.44
N ILE A 144 -18.25 -11.08 -8.65
CA ILE A 144 -19.22 -11.54 -9.67
C ILE A 144 -18.48 -12.38 -10.69
N VAL A 145 -18.87 -13.65 -10.80
CA VAL A 145 -18.33 -14.58 -11.78
C VAL A 145 -19.36 -14.82 -12.87
N ARG A 146 -18.98 -14.65 -14.14
CA ARG A 146 -19.83 -14.92 -15.30
C ARG A 146 -19.11 -15.80 -16.30
N ARG A 147 -19.83 -16.73 -16.90
CA ARG A 147 -19.34 -17.48 -18.07
C ARG A 147 -19.34 -16.55 -19.29
N ASP A 148 -18.23 -16.53 -20.04
CA ASP A 148 -18.05 -15.74 -21.26
C ASP A 148 -17.52 -16.67 -22.35
N GLY A 149 -18.43 -17.26 -23.14
CA GLY A 149 -18.12 -18.31 -24.09
C GLY A 149 -17.54 -19.55 -23.41
N ALA A 150 -16.33 -19.95 -23.81
CA ALA A 150 -15.58 -21.06 -23.21
C ALA A 150 -14.83 -20.67 -21.92
N GLY A 151 -14.73 -19.37 -21.62
CA GLY A 151 -13.97 -18.85 -20.50
C GLY A 151 -14.85 -18.32 -19.37
N VAL A 152 -14.18 -17.72 -18.39
CA VAL A 152 -14.80 -17.04 -17.25
C VAL A 152 -14.34 -15.59 -17.20
N ARG A 153 -15.29 -14.72 -16.87
CA ARG A 153 -15.06 -13.32 -16.53
C ARG A 153 -15.33 -13.14 -15.05
N VAL A 154 -14.32 -12.67 -14.32
CA VAL A 154 -14.41 -12.37 -12.90
C VAL A 154 -14.41 -10.85 -12.73
N ARG A 155 -15.32 -10.33 -11.90
CA ARG A 155 -15.35 -8.93 -11.52
C ARG A 155 -15.27 -8.81 -10.01
N ALA A 156 -14.30 -8.05 -9.53
CA ALA A 156 -14.15 -7.67 -8.14
C ALA A 156 -14.06 -6.14 -8.08
N GLY A 157 -15.05 -5.48 -7.48
CA GLY A 157 -15.12 -4.02 -7.44
C GLY A 157 -15.06 -3.36 -8.83
N ASP A 158 -14.01 -2.57 -9.02
CA ASP A 158 -13.66 -1.84 -10.24
C ASP A 158 -12.68 -2.60 -11.14
N VAL A 159 -12.30 -3.85 -10.82
CA VAL A 159 -11.40 -4.68 -11.62
C VAL A 159 -12.16 -5.81 -12.32
N GLU A 160 -11.83 -6.03 -13.58
CA GLU A 160 -12.28 -7.16 -14.40
C GLU A 160 -11.08 -8.03 -14.79
N VAL A 161 -11.21 -9.34 -14.59
CA VAL A 161 -10.27 -10.37 -15.05
C VAL A 161 -10.96 -11.19 -16.12
N ARG A 162 -10.33 -11.32 -17.27
CA ARG A 162 -10.81 -12.14 -18.40
C ARG A 162 -9.75 -13.14 -18.80
N GLN A 163 -10.19 -14.32 -19.21
CA GLN A 163 -9.30 -15.27 -19.85
C GLN A 163 -8.95 -14.79 -21.28
N SER A 164 -7.67 -14.83 -21.60
CA SER A 164 -7.10 -14.54 -22.93
C SER A 164 -6.46 -15.81 -23.50
N ARG A 165 -5.97 -15.76 -24.75
CA ARG A 165 -5.28 -16.88 -25.38
C ARG A 165 -4.00 -17.28 -24.64
N ASP A 166 -3.30 -16.29 -24.12
CA ASP A 166 -1.96 -16.44 -23.54
C ASP A 166 -1.96 -16.42 -22.00
N GLY A 167 -3.15 -16.44 -21.36
CA GLY A 167 -3.30 -16.38 -19.92
C GLY A 167 -4.49 -15.52 -19.48
N PHE A 168 -4.24 -14.52 -18.63
CA PHE A 168 -5.26 -13.57 -18.17
C PHE A 168 -5.07 -12.16 -18.73
N GLU A 169 -6.16 -11.41 -18.79
CA GLU A 169 -6.13 -9.96 -18.92
C GLU A 169 -6.82 -9.35 -17.69
N VAL A 170 -6.07 -8.55 -16.94
CA VAL A 170 -6.52 -7.82 -15.76
C VAL A 170 -6.58 -6.34 -16.09
N ARG A 171 -7.73 -5.71 -15.84
CA ARG A 171 -7.93 -4.29 -16.16
C ARG A 171 -8.97 -3.64 -15.27
N LEU A 172 -8.96 -2.31 -15.21
CA LEU A 172 -10.09 -1.58 -14.65
C LEU A 172 -11.32 -1.70 -15.56
N LYS A 173 -12.46 -1.89 -14.92
CA LYS A 173 -13.76 -1.75 -15.56
C LYS A 173 -14.09 -0.27 -15.68
N ARG A 174 -14.20 0.21 -16.92
CA ARG A 174 -14.81 1.51 -17.23
C ARG A 174 -16.32 1.47 -17.05
#